data_AF-A0A524N6E8-F1
#
_entry.id   AF-A0A524N6E8-F1
#
_cell.length_a   1.000
_cell.length_b   1.000
_cell.length_c   1.000
_cell.angle_alpha   90.00
_cell.angle_beta   90.00
_cell.angle_gamma   90.00
#
_symmetry.space_group_name_H-M   'P 1'
#
loop_
_entity.id
_entity.type
_entity.pdbx_description
1 polymer ?
#
loop_
_entity_poly.entity_id
_entity_poly.type
_entity_poly.pdbx_seq_one_letter_code
_entity_poly.pdbx_strand_id
1 'polypeptide(L)'
;MNILPLFTTIVAGAFTYSLCRQYMERRKIHQLLWSIAMLFYAVSALMEFLMNRDILGPSVLAFKVYYILSAPLVGMLGSGVVYLLARKKIADAFTALMVILSIALLITGSIQPIDQTVLAEAFQGPLGEAFHDAVQAYPMSVRRYAIITNIIGGLVLIGGALWSYIKDRRRTYNLWIFIGGLMPMIGGSALAFFHQPDLFFLFELAGTVFLYWGFILSDRFIKDREAKVQDALHKRA
;
A
#
# COMPACT_ATOMS: atom_id res chain seq x y z
N MET A 1 -14.44 9.08 17.48
CA MET A 1 -14.37 8.67 16.06
C MET A 1 -13.21 9.33 15.31
N ASN A 2 -12.35 8.53 14.68
CA ASN A 2 -11.33 8.99 13.73
C ASN A 2 -11.82 8.78 12.28
N ILE A 3 -11.92 9.87 11.52
CA ILE A 3 -12.46 9.89 10.16
C ILE A 3 -11.39 9.67 9.07
N LEU A 4 -10.11 9.78 9.42
CA LEU A 4 -9.01 9.72 8.45
C LEU A 4 -8.99 8.41 7.64
N PRO A 5 -9.24 7.22 8.23
CA PRO A 5 -9.28 5.98 7.45
C PRO A 5 -10.38 5.97 6.38
N LEU A 6 -11.52 6.65 6.61
CA LEU A 6 -12.56 6.77 5.58
C LEU A 6 -12.08 7.58 4.37
N PHE A 7 -11.38 8.70 4.62
CA PHE A 7 -10.77 9.47 3.54
C PHE A 7 -9.70 8.64 2.82
N THR A 8 -8.90 7.86 3.56
CA THR A 8 -7.92 6.93 2.97
C THR A 8 -8.61 5.91 2.07
N THR A 9 -9.72 5.29 2.51
CA THR A 9 -10.54 4.38 1.69
C THR A 9 -11.00 5.05 0.39
N ILE A 10 -11.52 6.27 0.47
CA ILE A 10 -12.05 6.98 -0.70
C ILE A 10 -10.91 7.27 -1.69
N VAL A 11 -9.78 7.80 -1.21
CA VAL A 11 -8.63 8.13 -2.06
C VAL A 11 -8.02 6.85 -2.66
N ALA A 12 -7.82 5.81 -1.86
CA ALA A 12 -7.31 4.52 -2.32
C ALA A 12 -8.28 3.86 -3.33
N GLY A 13 -9.59 3.98 -3.13
CA GLY A 13 -10.61 3.50 -4.06
C GLY A 13 -10.59 4.24 -5.40
N ALA A 14 -10.49 5.57 -5.38
CA ALA A 14 -10.34 6.38 -6.59
C ALA A 14 -9.04 6.08 -7.34
N PHE A 15 -7.95 5.85 -6.60
CA PHE A 15 -6.67 5.45 -7.16
C PHE A 15 -6.77 4.04 -7.79
N THR A 16 -7.39 3.09 -7.10
CA THR A 16 -7.67 1.74 -7.62
C THR A 16 -8.43 1.80 -8.94
N TYR A 17 -9.52 2.57 -9.00
CA TYR A 17 -10.30 2.76 -10.22
C TYR A 17 -9.45 3.30 -11.38
N SER A 18 -8.60 4.29 -11.10
CA SER A 18 -7.71 4.90 -12.09
C SER A 18 -6.68 3.90 -12.63
N LEU A 19 -6.11 3.07 -11.76
CA LEU A 19 -5.17 2.01 -12.13
C LEU A 19 -5.85 0.90 -12.93
N CYS A 20 -7.04 0.46 -12.52
CA CYS A 20 -7.83 -0.54 -13.24
C CYS A 20 -8.13 -0.08 -14.67
N ARG A 21 -8.59 1.18 -14.85
CA ARG A 21 -8.82 1.76 -16.17
C ARG A 21 -7.54 1.76 -17.01
N GLN A 22 -6.43 2.23 -16.43
CA GLN A 22 -5.15 2.26 -17.13
C GLN A 22 -4.65 0.85 -17.51
N TYR A 23 -4.90 -0.15 -16.67
CA TYR A 23 -4.61 -1.55 -16.96
C TYR A 23 -5.48 -2.09 -18.10
N MET A 24 -6.76 -1.77 -18.14
CA MET A 24 -7.64 -2.20 -19.24
C MET A 24 -7.17 -1.66 -20.60
N GLU A 25 -6.66 -0.43 -20.62
CA GLU A 25 -6.10 0.23 -21.80
C GLU A 25 -4.73 -0.33 -22.22
N ARG A 26 -3.79 -0.48 -21.27
CA ARG A 26 -2.37 -0.75 -21.58
C ARG A 26 -1.92 -2.19 -21.33
N ARG A 27 -2.70 -2.96 -20.56
CA ARG A 27 -2.51 -4.39 -20.22
C ARG A 27 -1.11 -4.72 -19.67
N LYS A 28 -0.51 -3.82 -18.88
CA LYS A 28 0.81 -4.07 -18.27
C LYS A 28 0.69 -4.68 -16.88
N ILE A 29 1.53 -5.67 -16.59
CA ILE A 29 1.50 -6.43 -15.33
C ILE A 29 1.67 -5.55 -14.08
N HIS A 30 2.53 -4.54 -14.11
CA HIS A 30 2.72 -3.63 -12.97
C HIS A 30 1.45 -2.84 -12.63
N GLN A 31 0.63 -2.49 -13.63
CA GLN A 31 -0.64 -1.80 -13.40
C GLN A 31 -1.67 -2.71 -12.73
N LEU A 32 -1.70 -3.99 -13.11
CA LEU A 32 -2.55 -4.98 -12.46
C LEU A 32 -2.14 -5.14 -10.98
N LEU A 33 -0.85 -5.32 -10.72
CA LEU A 33 -0.33 -5.47 -9.36
C LEU A 33 -0.64 -4.25 -8.50
N TRP A 34 -0.44 -3.04 -9.03
CA TRP A 34 -0.79 -1.81 -8.33
C TRP A 34 -2.29 -1.65 -8.11
N SER A 35 -3.12 -2.10 -9.07
CA SER A 35 -4.58 -2.09 -8.90
C SER A 35 -5.01 -2.99 -7.74
N ILE A 36 -4.47 -4.21 -7.66
CA ILE A 36 -4.75 -5.14 -6.56
C ILE A 36 -4.23 -4.58 -5.24
N ALA A 37 -3.03 -4.00 -5.23
CA ALA A 37 -2.47 -3.37 -4.05
C ALA A 37 -3.34 -2.24 -3.50
N MET A 38 -3.79 -1.33 -4.37
CA MET A 38 -4.62 -0.21 -3.95
C MET A 38 -6.04 -0.65 -3.54
N LEU A 39 -6.56 -1.75 -4.13
CA LEU A 39 -7.81 -2.34 -3.67
C LEU A 39 -7.67 -2.88 -2.24
N PHE A 40 -6.60 -3.61 -1.96
CA PHE A 40 -6.30 -4.10 -0.61
C PHE A 40 -6.13 -2.94 0.37
N TYR A 41 -5.45 -1.88 -0.04
CA TYR A 41 -5.36 -0.64 0.74
C TYR A 41 -6.74 -0.09 1.07
N ALA A 42 -7.60 0.12 0.07
CA ALA A 42 -8.94 0.67 0.28
C ALA A 42 -9.78 -0.18 1.25
N VAL A 43 -9.71 -1.51 1.11
CA VAL A 43 -10.42 -2.45 2.01
C VAL A 43 -9.84 -2.42 3.42
N SER A 44 -8.51 -2.43 3.57
CA SER A 44 -7.85 -2.33 4.89
C SER A 44 -8.23 -1.03 5.61
N ALA A 45 -8.13 0.12 4.93
CA ALA A 45 -8.51 1.42 5.49
C ALA A 45 -10.02 1.49 5.82
N LEU A 46 -10.85 0.78 5.05
CA LEU A 46 -12.28 0.70 5.36
C LEU A 46 -12.50 -0.11 6.63
N MET A 47 -11.79 -1.22 6.80
CA MET A 47 -11.86 -2.03 8.03
C MET A 47 -11.42 -1.20 9.24
N GLU A 48 -10.36 -0.40 9.11
CA GLU A 48 -9.92 0.54 10.16
C GLU A 48 -11.00 1.55 10.52
N PHE A 49 -11.66 2.14 9.51
CA PHE A 49 -12.77 3.06 9.74
C PHE A 49 -13.93 2.37 10.47
N LEU A 50 -14.35 1.19 10.01
CA LEU A 50 -15.49 0.47 10.58
C LEU A 50 -15.22 0.02 12.03
N MET A 51 -13.97 -0.28 12.37
CA MET A 51 -13.56 -0.65 13.73
C MET A 51 -13.50 0.52 14.72
N ASN A 52 -13.85 1.75 14.31
CA ASN A 52 -14.19 2.80 15.27
C ASN A 52 -15.31 2.30 16.20
N ARG A 53 -15.14 2.46 17.52
CA ARG A 53 -16.15 2.09 18.53
C ARG A 53 -17.53 2.66 18.23
N ASP A 54 -17.55 3.92 17.81
CA ASP A 54 -18.78 4.68 17.57
C ASP A 54 -19.48 4.27 16.26
N ILE A 55 -18.91 3.36 15.46
CA ILE A 55 -19.43 2.94 14.15
C ILE A 55 -19.92 1.48 14.19
N LEU A 56 -19.03 0.50 14.03
CA LEU A 56 -19.35 -0.93 14.19
C LEU A 56 -18.56 -1.57 15.33
N GLY A 57 -17.49 -0.91 15.79
CA GLY A 57 -16.60 -1.43 16.82
C GLY A 57 -15.67 -2.55 16.34
N PRO A 58 -14.74 -2.97 17.20
CA PRO A 58 -13.77 -4.01 16.89
C PRO A 58 -14.45 -5.38 16.73
N SER A 59 -14.16 -6.07 15.63
CA SER A 59 -14.53 -7.47 15.44
C SER A 59 -13.34 -8.26 14.96
N VAL A 60 -13.23 -9.54 15.38
CA VAL A 60 -12.17 -10.43 14.90
C VAL A 60 -12.14 -10.47 13.37
N LEU A 61 -13.30 -10.53 12.71
CA LEU A 61 -13.34 -10.58 11.24
C LEU A 61 -12.75 -9.32 10.60
N ALA A 62 -13.18 -8.12 11.02
CA ALA A 62 -12.67 -6.87 10.46
C ALA A 62 -11.15 -6.74 10.70
N PHE A 63 -10.68 -7.11 11.90
CA PHE A 63 -9.25 -7.11 12.22
C PHE A 63 -8.45 -8.10 11.37
N LYS A 64 -8.97 -9.31 11.16
CA LYS A 64 -8.34 -10.31 10.28
C LYS A 64 -8.26 -9.81 8.84
N VAL A 65 -9.34 -9.26 8.30
CA VAL A 65 -9.36 -8.71 6.93
C VAL A 65 -8.35 -7.58 6.80
N TYR A 66 -8.35 -6.62 7.74
CA TYR A 66 -7.37 -5.55 7.80
C TYR A 66 -5.93 -6.09 7.74
N TYR A 67 -5.60 -7.00 8.67
CA TYR A 67 -4.25 -7.47 8.88
C TYR A 67 -3.72 -8.33 7.73
N ILE A 68 -4.57 -9.19 7.18
CA ILE A 68 -4.21 -10.09 6.08
C ILE A 68 -3.97 -9.31 4.79
N LEU A 69 -4.72 -8.23 4.55
CA LEU A 69 -4.61 -7.42 3.33
C LEU A 69 -3.54 -6.33 3.42
N SER A 70 -3.19 -5.87 4.63
CA SER A 70 -2.27 -4.74 4.83
C SER A 70 -0.83 -5.00 4.42
N ALA A 71 -0.35 -6.25 4.47
CA ALA A 71 1.02 -6.58 4.03
C ALA A 71 1.14 -6.90 2.53
N PRO A 72 0.26 -7.71 1.93
CA PRO A 72 0.31 -8.00 0.50
C PRO A 72 0.26 -6.75 -0.38
N LEU A 73 -0.44 -5.69 0.04
CA LEU A 73 -0.47 -4.43 -0.71
C LEU A 73 0.94 -3.85 -0.91
N VAL A 74 1.78 -3.83 0.13
CA VAL A 74 3.13 -3.25 0.06
C VAL A 74 4.02 -4.12 -0.84
N GLY A 75 3.90 -5.44 -0.71
CA GLY A 75 4.62 -6.39 -1.57
C GLY A 75 4.26 -6.25 -3.05
N MET A 76 2.97 -6.03 -3.36
CA MET A 76 2.49 -5.82 -4.73
C MET A 76 2.91 -4.45 -5.31
N LEU A 77 2.91 -3.39 -4.50
CA LEU A 77 3.45 -2.08 -4.88
C LEU A 77 4.92 -2.21 -5.30
N GLY A 78 5.74 -2.84 -4.44
CA GLY A 78 7.14 -3.12 -4.73
C GLY A 78 7.32 -3.99 -5.97
N SER A 79 6.51 -5.04 -6.14
CA SER A 79 6.57 -5.94 -7.30
C SER A 79 6.36 -5.20 -8.62
N GLY A 80 5.39 -4.28 -8.68
CA GLY A 80 5.18 -3.44 -9.87
C GLY A 80 6.38 -2.55 -10.18
N VAL A 81 7.09 -2.05 -9.17
CA VAL A 81 8.34 -1.29 -9.34
C VAL A 81 9.46 -2.19 -9.91
N VAL A 82 9.62 -3.43 -9.43
CA VAL A 82 10.61 -4.36 -9.99
C VAL A 82 10.34 -4.65 -11.47
N TYR A 83 9.08 -4.81 -11.86
CA TYR A 83 8.70 -4.97 -13.28
C TYR A 83 9.08 -3.76 -14.16
N LEU A 84 9.23 -2.57 -13.59
CA LEU A 84 9.65 -1.37 -14.32
C LEU A 84 11.18 -1.21 -14.39
N LEU A 85 11.91 -1.72 -13.39
CA LEU A 85 13.34 -1.44 -13.23
C LEU A 85 14.25 -2.63 -13.55
N ALA A 86 13.76 -3.85 -13.39
CA ALA A 86 14.54 -5.06 -13.54
C ALA A 86 14.12 -5.87 -14.77
N ARG A 87 14.93 -6.88 -15.10
CA ARG A 87 14.60 -7.86 -16.15
C ARG A 87 13.42 -8.71 -15.70
N LYS A 88 12.59 -9.14 -16.66
CA LYS A 88 11.36 -9.93 -16.40
C LYS A 88 11.57 -11.10 -15.44
N LYS A 89 12.65 -11.90 -15.59
CA LYS A 89 12.93 -13.04 -14.70
C LYS A 89 13.09 -12.63 -13.23
N ILE A 90 13.73 -11.49 -12.96
CA ILE A 90 13.93 -10.97 -11.60
C ILE A 90 12.59 -10.48 -11.05
N ALA A 91 11.81 -9.76 -11.87
CA ALA A 91 10.49 -9.28 -11.47
C ALA A 91 9.50 -10.42 -11.20
N ASP A 92 9.48 -11.45 -12.04
CA ASP A 92 8.66 -12.65 -11.85
C ASP A 92 9.06 -13.38 -10.56
N ALA A 93 10.36 -13.57 -10.30
CA ALA A 93 10.85 -14.21 -9.07
C ALA A 93 10.52 -13.40 -7.80
N PHE A 94 10.71 -12.08 -7.84
CA PHE A 94 10.35 -11.20 -6.73
C PHE A 94 8.84 -11.23 -6.45
N THR A 95 8.03 -11.16 -7.51
CA THR A 95 6.56 -11.20 -7.38
C THR A 95 6.10 -12.55 -6.84
N ALA A 96 6.71 -13.66 -7.30
CA ALA A 96 6.42 -14.99 -6.77
C ALA A 96 6.72 -15.07 -5.27
N LEU A 97 7.86 -14.53 -4.81
CA LEU A 97 8.18 -14.44 -3.38
C LEU A 97 7.11 -13.65 -2.62
N MET A 98 6.70 -12.48 -3.10
CA MET A 98 5.67 -11.66 -2.46
C MET A 98 4.32 -12.39 -2.40
N VAL A 99 3.94 -13.09 -3.47
CA VAL A 99 2.71 -13.91 -3.51
C VAL A 99 2.77 -15.06 -2.51
N ILE A 100 3.89 -15.79 -2.44
CA ILE A 100 4.06 -16.90 -1.49
C ILE A 100 3.94 -16.40 -0.04
N LEU A 101 4.59 -15.28 0.30
CA LEU A 101 4.48 -14.66 1.62
C LEU A 101 3.05 -14.20 1.93
N SER A 102 2.36 -13.65 0.92
CA SER A 102 0.96 -13.21 1.05
C SER A 102 0.01 -14.38 1.27
N ILE A 103 0.20 -15.50 0.56
CA ILE A 103 -0.58 -16.73 0.74
C ILE A 103 -0.31 -17.33 2.11
N ALA A 104 0.95 -17.37 2.55
CA ALA A 104 1.31 -17.86 3.88
C ALA A 104 0.64 -17.02 4.98
N LEU A 105 0.65 -15.69 4.85
CA LEU A 105 -0.06 -14.78 5.76
C LEU A 105 -1.57 -15.00 5.73
N LEU A 106 -2.17 -15.13 4.56
CA LEU A 106 -3.60 -15.40 4.40
C LEU A 106 -4.00 -16.69 5.14
N ILE A 107 -3.28 -17.79 4.91
CA ILE A 107 -3.60 -19.08 5.54
C ILE A 107 -3.41 -19.01 7.05
N THR A 108 -2.22 -18.58 7.49
CA THR A 108 -1.87 -18.59 8.92
C THR A 108 -2.68 -17.56 9.72
N GLY A 109 -2.91 -16.37 9.17
CA GLY A 109 -3.74 -15.33 9.78
C GLY A 109 -5.22 -15.72 9.86
N SER A 110 -5.74 -16.42 8.84
CA SER A 110 -7.14 -16.87 8.85
C SER A 110 -7.39 -17.93 9.92
N ILE A 111 -6.50 -18.93 10.03
CA ILE A 111 -6.67 -20.08 10.92
C ILE A 111 -6.34 -19.73 12.38
N GLN A 112 -5.42 -18.80 12.62
CA GLN A 112 -5.03 -18.43 13.98
C GLN A 112 -6.24 -17.92 14.79
N PRO A 113 -6.58 -18.55 15.93
CA PRO A 113 -7.63 -18.06 16.80
C PRO A 113 -7.20 -16.72 17.42
N ILE A 114 -8.14 -15.78 17.47
CA ILE A 114 -7.98 -14.48 18.13
C ILE A 114 -9.10 -14.36 19.13
N ASP A 115 -8.75 -14.06 20.37
CA ASP A 115 -9.70 -13.79 21.42
C ASP A 115 -10.33 -12.40 21.20
N GLN A 116 -11.66 -12.36 21.11
CA GLN A 116 -12.41 -11.12 20.94
C GLN A 116 -12.27 -10.20 22.16
N THR A 117 -12.01 -10.74 23.35
CA THR A 117 -11.80 -9.93 24.57
C THR A 117 -10.52 -9.12 24.49
N VAL A 118 -9.41 -9.74 24.07
CA VAL A 118 -8.13 -9.07 23.82
C VAL A 118 -8.29 -7.94 22.80
N LEU A 119 -9.06 -8.18 21.73
CA LEU A 119 -9.33 -7.14 20.73
C LEU A 119 -10.19 -6.01 21.32
N ALA A 120 -11.23 -6.33 22.08
CA ALA A 120 -12.10 -5.34 22.72
C ALA A 120 -11.36 -4.48 23.75
N GLU A 121 -10.37 -5.05 24.45
CA GLU A 121 -9.50 -4.34 25.39
C GLU A 121 -8.51 -3.42 24.67
N ALA A 122 -7.82 -3.90 23.64
CA ALA A 122 -6.90 -3.08 22.84
C ALA A 122 -7.62 -1.87 22.23
N PHE A 123 -8.82 -2.10 21.73
CA PHE A 123 -9.71 -1.05 21.25
C PHE A 123 -10.45 -0.36 22.39
N GLN A 124 -9.85 -0.09 23.56
CA GLN A 124 -10.29 0.93 24.55
C GLN A 124 -9.51 2.25 24.46
N GLY A 125 -8.30 2.25 23.87
CA GLY A 125 -7.47 3.44 23.66
C GLY A 125 -7.75 4.21 22.35
N PRO A 126 -6.91 5.20 22.00
CA PRO A 126 -6.92 5.82 20.67
C PRO A 126 -6.84 4.78 19.55
N LEU A 127 -7.54 5.00 18.43
CA LEU A 127 -7.69 3.99 17.37
C LEU A 127 -6.33 3.51 16.81
N GLY A 128 -5.35 4.40 16.67
CA GLY A 128 -4.03 4.02 16.14
C GLY A 128 -3.26 3.09 17.07
N GLU A 129 -3.26 3.40 18.38
CA GLU A 129 -2.70 2.52 19.42
C GLU A 129 -3.44 1.19 19.49
N ALA A 130 -4.77 1.21 19.35
CA ALA A 130 -5.56 -0.02 19.34
C ALA A 130 -5.12 -1.01 18.26
N PHE A 131 -4.79 -0.54 17.05
CA PHE A 131 -4.23 -1.40 16.00
C PHE A 131 -2.83 -1.90 16.35
N HIS A 132 -1.98 -1.04 16.93
CA HIS A 132 -0.64 -1.43 17.37
C HIS A 132 -0.69 -2.58 18.38
N ASP A 133 -1.59 -2.47 19.36
CA ASP A 133 -1.77 -3.45 20.43
C ASP A 133 -2.47 -4.71 19.93
N ALA A 134 -3.51 -4.57 19.10
CA ALA A 134 -4.25 -5.71 18.55
C ALA A 134 -3.38 -6.63 17.69
N VAL A 135 -2.34 -6.11 17.02
CA VAL A 135 -1.38 -6.92 16.27
C VAL A 135 -0.65 -7.95 17.16
N GLN A 136 -0.55 -7.69 18.47
CA GLN A 136 0.03 -8.65 19.42
C GLN A 136 -0.84 -9.88 19.67
N ALA A 137 -2.13 -9.85 19.30
CA ALA A 137 -3.00 -11.03 19.31
C ALA A 137 -2.54 -12.09 18.30
N TYR A 138 -1.73 -11.72 17.31
CA TYR A 138 -1.07 -12.67 16.43
C TYR A 138 0.31 -13.07 16.98
N PRO A 139 0.63 -14.38 17.04
CA PRO A 139 1.97 -14.82 17.39
C PRO A 139 2.98 -14.46 16.28
N MET A 140 4.27 -14.45 16.64
CA MET A 140 5.36 -14.13 15.72
C MET A 140 5.42 -15.05 14.49
N SER A 141 4.93 -16.29 14.62
CA SER A 141 4.81 -17.26 13.52
C SER A 141 3.93 -16.75 12.37
N VAL A 142 2.92 -15.92 12.67
CA VAL A 142 2.05 -15.23 11.69
C VAL A 142 2.67 -13.88 11.31
N ARG A 143 3.09 -13.09 12.30
CA ARG A 143 3.56 -11.71 12.09
C ARG A 143 4.77 -11.58 11.20
N ARG A 144 5.68 -12.56 11.23
CA ARG A 144 6.88 -12.57 10.38
C ARG A 144 6.59 -12.38 8.89
N TYR A 145 5.48 -12.93 8.38
CA TYR A 145 5.16 -12.83 6.95
C TYR A 145 4.82 -11.39 6.57
N ALA A 146 4.04 -10.71 7.41
CA ALA A 146 3.72 -9.30 7.24
C ALA A 146 4.97 -8.42 7.36
N ILE A 147 5.80 -8.66 8.38
CA ILE A 147 7.04 -7.91 8.63
C ILE A 147 7.99 -8.01 7.42
N ILE A 148 8.28 -9.23 6.95
CA ILE A 148 9.19 -9.45 5.83
C ILE A 148 8.65 -8.79 4.55
N THR A 149 7.35 -8.96 4.28
CA THR A 149 6.71 -8.39 3.08
C THR A 149 6.76 -6.87 3.09
N ASN A 150 6.44 -6.23 4.22
CA ASN A 150 6.44 -4.77 4.36
C ASN A 150 7.84 -4.18 4.25
N ILE A 151 8.85 -4.80 4.88
CA ILE A 151 10.23 -4.32 4.81
C ILE A 151 10.75 -4.40 3.37
N ILE A 152 10.65 -5.59 2.75
CA ILE A 152 11.20 -5.80 1.41
C ILE A 152 10.42 -4.99 0.37
N GLY A 153 9.09 -5.05 0.40
CA GLY A 153 8.23 -4.32 -0.52
C GLY A 153 8.37 -2.80 -0.38
N GLY A 154 8.43 -2.30 0.86
CA GLY A 154 8.61 -0.89 1.16
C GLY A 154 9.96 -0.35 0.69
N LEU A 155 11.06 -1.06 0.97
CA LEU A 155 12.39 -0.69 0.48
C LEU A 155 12.46 -0.64 -1.04
N VAL A 156 11.84 -1.59 -1.72
CA VAL A 156 11.79 -1.62 -3.19
C VAL A 156 10.93 -0.48 -3.75
N LEU A 157 9.78 -0.19 -3.15
CA LEU A 157 8.92 0.92 -3.56
C LEU A 157 9.65 2.27 -3.42
N ILE A 158 10.14 2.55 -2.21
CA ILE A 158 10.79 3.82 -1.86
C ILE A 158 12.11 3.94 -2.64
N GLY A 159 12.97 2.93 -2.56
CA GLY A 159 14.27 2.92 -3.24
C GLY A 159 14.14 2.96 -4.75
N GLY A 160 13.18 2.24 -5.33
CA GLY A 160 12.95 2.22 -6.77
C GLY A 160 12.40 3.55 -7.30
N ALA A 161 11.52 4.22 -6.55
CA ALA A 161 11.07 5.57 -6.89
C ALA A 161 12.25 6.57 -6.87
N LEU A 162 13.05 6.57 -5.81
CA LEU A 162 14.23 7.43 -5.70
C LEU A 162 15.26 7.17 -6.81
N TRP A 163 15.58 5.89 -7.05
CA TRP A 163 16.49 5.47 -8.11
C TRP A 163 16.01 5.93 -9.50
N SER A 164 14.71 5.79 -9.77
CA SER A 164 14.11 6.22 -11.03
C SER A 164 14.24 7.72 -11.26
N TYR A 165 14.12 8.53 -10.21
CA TYR A 165 14.37 9.97 -10.28
C TYR A 165 15.85 10.30 -10.48
N ILE A 166 16.76 9.64 -9.74
CA ILE A 166 18.21 9.87 -9.87
C ILE A 166 18.68 9.56 -11.30
N LYS A 167 18.17 8.48 -11.89
CA LYS A 167 18.51 8.06 -13.27
C LYS A 167 17.98 9.00 -14.34
N ASP A 168 16.82 9.63 -14.12
CA ASP A 168 16.21 10.57 -15.07
C ASP A 168 15.48 11.68 -14.31
N ARG A 169 16.17 12.80 -14.11
CA ARG A 169 15.70 13.95 -13.31
C ARG A 169 14.42 14.60 -13.84
N ARG A 170 14.02 14.29 -15.08
CA ARG A 170 12.73 14.73 -15.65
C ARG A 170 11.53 14.01 -15.03
N ARG A 171 11.74 12.84 -14.41
CA ARG A 171 10.69 12.02 -13.79
C ARG A 171 10.39 12.50 -12.37
N THR A 172 10.08 13.79 -12.22
CA THR A 172 9.79 14.44 -10.93
C THR A 172 8.60 13.81 -10.20
N TYR A 173 7.69 13.17 -10.94
CA TYR A 173 6.57 12.40 -10.36
C TYR A 173 7.02 11.29 -9.40
N ASN A 174 8.23 10.73 -9.58
CA ASN A 174 8.77 9.72 -8.67
C ASN A 174 9.11 10.28 -7.28
N LEU A 175 9.35 11.60 -7.14
CA LEU A 175 9.54 12.21 -5.82
C LEU A 175 8.27 12.13 -4.98
N TRP A 176 7.10 12.31 -5.59
CA TRP A 176 5.81 12.15 -4.91
C TRP A 176 5.56 10.69 -4.54
N ILE A 177 5.93 9.74 -5.40
CA ILE A 177 5.85 8.31 -5.06
C ILE A 177 6.80 7.96 -3.91
N PHE A 178 8.02 8.49 -3.93
CA PHE A 178 9.01 8.32 -2.86
C PHE A 178 8.50 8.88 -1.53
N ILE A 179 8.03 10.13 -1.51
CA ILE A 179 7.44 10.76 -0.32
C ILE A 179 6.21 9.97 0.13
N GLY A 180 5.34 9.57 -0.79
CA GLY A 180 4.14 8.80 -0.50
C GLY A 180 4.43 7.43 0.12
N GLY A 181 5.50 6.75 -0.30
CA GLY A 181 5.97 5.52 0.33
C GLY A 181 6.62 5.73 1.70
N LEU A 182 7.26 6.88 1.92
CA LEU A 182 7.85 7.21 3.22
C LEU A 182 6.82 7.54 4.29
N MET A 183 5.68 8.15 3.94
CA MET A 183 4.72 8.62 4.94
C MET A 183 4.22 7.47 5.85
N PRO A 184 3.69 6.32 5.36
CA PRO A 184 3.24 5.25 6.24
C PRO A 184 4.37 4.66 7.11
N MET A 185 5.60 4.63 6.59
CA MET A 185 6.78 4.21 7.37
C MET A 185 7.06 5.17 8.54
N ILE A 186 6.94 6.48 8.30
CA ILE A 186 7.07 7.51 9.34
C ILE A 186 5.93 7.39 10.35
N GLY A 187 4.68 7.26 9.89
CA GLY A 187 3.51 7.09 10.76
C GLY A 187 3.60 5.85 11.65
N GLY A 188 3.97 4.70 11.07
CA GLY A 188 4.18 3.47 11.83
C GLY A 188 5.34 3.56 12.82
N SER A 189 6.43 4.25 12.47
CA SER A 189 7.57 4.47 13.38
C SER A 189 7.22 5.45 14.51
N ALA A 190 6.47 6.51 14.21
CA ALA A 190 5.96 7.46 15.19
C ALA A 190 5.09 6.75 16.24
N LEU A 191 4.20 5.87 15.78
CA LEU A 191 3.39 5.03 16.65
C LEU A 191 4.25 4.07 17.48
N ALA A 192 5.14 3.30 16.85
CA ALA A 192 5.90 2.25 17.52
C ALA A 192 6.95 2.76 18.53
N PHE A 193 7.60 3.90 18.27
CA PHE A 193 8.69 4.39 19.10
C PHE A 193 8.30 5.58 19.99
N PHE A 194 7.31 6.37 19.57
CA PHE A 194 6.94 7.61 20.26
C PHE A 194 5.51 7.59 20.80
N HIS A 195 4.76 6.49 20.61
CA HIS A 195 3.37 6.33 21.07
C HIS A 195 2.48 7.51 20.63
N GLN A 196 2.57 7.87 19.34
CA GLN A 196 1.82 8.97 18.73
C GLN A 196 0.71 8.43 17.81
N PRO A 197 -0.48 8.09 18.33
CA PRO A 197 -1.56 7.46 17.58
C PRO A 197 -2.18 8.35 16.51
N ASP A 198 -2.20 9.67 16.74
CA ASP A 198 -2.82 10.63 15.82
C ASP A 198 -2.07 10.75 14.49
N LEU A 199 -0.76 10.50 14.52
CA LEU A 199 0.10 10.59 13.35
C LEU A 199 -0.07 9.40 12.41
N PHE A 200 -0.44 8.22 12.93
CA PHE A 200 -0.52 7.00 12.14
C PHE A 200 -1.43 7.16 10.91
N PHE A 201 -2.70 7.48 11.13
CA PHE A 201 -3.69 7.63 10.05
C PHE A 201 -3.48 8.88 9.20
N LEU A 202 -2.90 9.95 9.79
CA LEU A 202 -2.56 11.15 9.04
C LEU A 202 -1.50 10.86 7.98
N PHE A 203 -0.44 10.16 8.38
CA PHE A 203 0.64 9.77 7.47
C PHE A 203 0.21 8.69 6.48
N GLU A 204 -0.70 7.81 6.86
CA GLU A 204 -1.32 6.85 5.95
C GLU A 204 -2.11 7.55 4.82
N LEU A 205 -2.99 8.49 5.20
CA LEU A 205 -3.75 9.30 4.24
C LEU A 205 -2.82 10.13 3.35
N ALA A 206 -1.87 10.85 3.95
CA ALA A 206 -0.91 11.65 3.21
C ALA A 206 -0.10 10.80 2.23
N GLY A 207 0.34 9.61 2.66
CA GLY A 207 1.04 8.63 1.84
C GLY A 207 0.24 8.25 0.61
N THR A 208 -1.02 7.86 0.82
CA THR A 208 -1.95 7.47 -0.24
C THR A 208 -2.20 8.62 -1.24
N VAL A 209 -2.40 9.85 -0.74
CA VAL A 209 -2.57 11.04 -1.57
C VAL A 209 -1.33 11.31 -2.44
N PHE A 210 -0.13 11.25 -1.86
CA PHE A 210 1.10 11.48 -2.61
C PHE A 210 1.40 10.38 -3.63
N LEU A 211 1.13 9.11 -3.30
CA LEU A 211 1.21 8.01 -4.25
C LEU A 211 0.28 8.24 -5.43
N TYR A 212 -0.98 8.61 -5.17
CA TYR A 212 -1.96 8.85 -6.22
C TYR A 212 -1.60 10.07 -7.08
N TRP A 213 -1.14 11.15 -6.45
CA TRP A 213 -0.66 12.34 -7.14
C TRP A 213 0.53 12.03 -8.06
N GLY A 214 1.51 11.27 -7.54
CA GLY A 214 2.65 10.78 -8.32
C GLY A 214 2.23 9.93 -9.51
N PHE A 215 1.21 9.07 -9.35
CA PHE A 215 0.63 8.32 -10.45
C PHE A 215 -0.03 9.21 -11.52
N ILE A 216 -0.85 10.20 -11.13
CA ILE A 216 -1.49 11.13 -12.07
C ILE A 216 -0.44 11.88 -12.90
N LEU A 217 0.62 12.36 -12.25
CA LEU A 217 1.71 13.05 -12.93
C LEU A 217 2.50 12.12 -13.85
N SER A 218 2.71 10.86 -13.45
CA SER A 218 3.34 9.83 -14.28
C SER A 218 2.54 9.56 -15.56
N ASP A 219 1.22 9.42 -15.46
CA ASP A 219 0.34 9.18 -16.61
C ASP A 219 0.38 10.36 -17.61
N ARG A 220 0.32 11.60 -17.11
CA ARG A 220 0.46 12.80 -17.94
C ARG A 220 1.81 12.85 -18.64
N PHE A 221 2.89 12.61 -17.91
CA PHE A 221 4.25 12.60 -18.47
C PHE A 221 4.41 11.57 -19.61
N ILE A 222 3.82 10.37 -19.45
CA ILE A 222 3.88 9.33 -20.48
C ILE A 222 3.10 9.77 -21.73
N LYS A 223 1.87 10.28 -21.56
CA LYS A 223 1.03 10.73 -22.67
C LYS A 223 1.66 11.88 -23.45
N ASP A 224 2.23 12.87 -22.77
CA ASP A 224 2.92 14.00 -23.42
C ASP A 224 4.11 13.53 -24.25
N ARG A 225 4.84 12.52 -23.74
CA ARG A 225 5.98 11.94 -24.44
C ARG A 225 5.53 11.14 -25.65
N GLU A 226 4.46 10.36 -25.55
CA GLU A 226 3.86 9.62 -26.66
C GLU A 226 3.40 10.59 -27.77
N ALA A 227 2.72 11.68 -27.42
CA ALA A 227 2.27 12.70 -28.37
C ALA A 227 3.44 13.36 -29.12
N LYS A 228 4.52 13.73 -28.42
CA LYS A 228 5.73 14.30 -29.03
C LYS A 228 6.41 13.34 -30.01
N VAL A 229 6.43 12.05 -29.70
CA VAL A 229 7.00 11.04 -30.61
C VAL A 229 6.12 10.91 -31.86
N GLN A 230 4.80 10.91 -31.72
CA GLN A 230 3.89 10.84 -32.86
C GLN A 230 4.02 12.06 -33.78
N ASP A 231 4.09 13.28 -33.23
CA ASP A 231 4.31 14.52 -34.01
C ASP A 231 5.65 14.49 -34.78
N ALA A 232 6.72 14.01 -34.13
CA ALA A 232 8.02 13.87 -34.77
C ALA A 232 8.04 12.84 -35.92
N LEU A 233 7.23 11.78 -35.83
CA LEU A 233 7.07 10.81 -36.91
C LEU A 233 6.24 11.39 -38.07
N HIS A 234 5.17 12.13 -37.78
CA HIS A 234 4.35 12.79 -38.82
C HIS A 234 5.16 13.84 -39.60
N LYS A 235 6.04 14.60 -38.94
CA LYS A 235 6.90 15.59 -39.62
C LYS A 235 8.00 15.00 -40.49
N ARG A 236 8.28 13.69 -40.35
CA ARG A 236 9.33 12.97 -41.10
C ARG A 236 8.77 12.12 -42.24
N ALA A 237 7.45 11.91 -42.27
CA ALA A 237 6.73 11.22 -43.34
C ALA A 237 6.34 12.22 -44.44
#